data_AF-A0A1L5NLU6-F1
#
_entry.id   AF-A0A1L5NLU6-F1
#
_cell.length_a   1.000
_cell.length_b   1.000
_cell.length_c   1.000
_cell.angle_alpha   90.00
_cell.angle_beta   90.00
_cell.angle_gamma   90.00
#
_symmetry.space_group_name_H-M   'P 1'
#
loop_
_entity.id
_entity.type
_entity.pdbx_description
1 polymer ?
#
loop_
_entity_poly.entity_id
_entity_poly.type
_entity_poly.pdbx_seq_one_letter_code
_entity_poly.pdbx_strand_id
1 'polypeptide(L)'
;MAKRFLAIPLAAAVATIGSVAGLGPLGYAETSDGGALKTVSDFDAITETSARSKAIFEEASRVMTHPRCINCHPATRSPTQGEDLHQHVPLMNASQSSLGPAGLVCSTCHGAENRPIVGSRMKSIPGNAHWSLAPASMAWQGLTVGDICRQVKDTSRNGNRSHADLIRHMGEDHLVGWAWHPGEGRSAPPGSQETFAALVAAWVETGAECPD
;
A
#
# COMPACT_ATOMS: atom_id res chain seq x y z
N MET A 1 -34.66 9.68 77.44
CA MET A 1 -33.43 10.17 76.79
C MET A 1 -32.97 9.14 75.78
N ALA A 2 -33.24 9.36 74.49
CA ALA A 2 -32.48 8.83 73.36
C ALA A 2 -32.99 9.57 72.11
N LYS A 3 -32.20 10.52 71.61
CA LYS A 3 -32.41 11.19 70.31
C LYS A 3 -32.06 10.22 69.18
N ARG A 4 -32.46 10.61 67.95
CA ARG A 4 -31.84 10.34 66.61
C ARG A 4 -32.71 9.45 65.71
N PHE A 5 -32.91 9.71 64.43
CA PHE A 5 -32.63 10.81 63.49
C PHE A 5 -33.65 10.64 62.33
N LEU A 6 -34.16 11.73 61.75
CA LEU A 6 -34.92 11.68 60.50
C LEU A 6 -34.00 11.31 59.34
N ALA A 7 -34.40 10.36 58.50
CA ALA A 7 -33.81 10.13 57.18
C ALA A 7 -34.86 10.47 56.11
N ILE A 8 -34.52 11.43 55.26
CA ILE A 8 -35.27 11.83 54.06
C ILE A 8 -34.76 10.95 52.91
N PRO A 9 -35.62 10.30 52.10
CA PRO A 9 -35.16 9.60 50.92
C PRO A 9 -34.97 10.58 49.76
N LEU A 10 -33.75 10.63 49.21
CA LEU A 10 -33.42 11.32 47.97
C LEU A 10 -33.67 10.36 46.81
N ALA A 11 -34.75 10.57 46.06
CA ALA A 11 -35.01 9.85 44.81
C ALA A 11 -34.18 10.45 43.68
N ALA A 12 -33.17 9.73 43.20
CA ALA A 12 -32.39 10.11 42.03
C ALA A 12 -33.06 9.57 40.76
N ALA A 13 -33.55 10.48 39.90
CA ALA A 13 -34.05 10.17 38.57
C ALA A 13 -32.86 9.97 37.61
N VAL A 14 -32.74 8.78 37.03
CA VAL A 14 -31.76 8.47 35.97
C VAL A 14 -32.42 8.77 34.63
N ALA A 15 -31.98 9.85 33.96
CA ALA A 15 -32.33 10.15 32.58
C ALA A 15 -31.27 9.50 31.67
N THR A 16 -31.64 8.46 30.93
CA THR A 16 -30.80 7.85 29.90
C THR A 16 -30.93 8.64 28.60
N ILE A 17 -29.87 9.35 28.21
CA ILE A 17 -29.73 9.94 26.87
C ILE A 17 -29.22 8.84 25.93
N GLY A 18 -30.07 8.43 24.98
CA GLY A 18 -29.69 7.51 23.91
C GLY A 18 -28.93 8.25 22.81
N SER A 19 -27.65 7.95 22.64
CA SER A 19 -26.86 8.40 21.50
C SER A 19 -27.09 7.48 20.32
N VAL A 20 -27.76 7.98 19.27
CA VAL A 20 -27.84 7.30 17.96
C VAL A 20 -26.54 7.57 17.23
N ALA A 21 -25.64 6.58 17.20
CA ALA A 21 -24.42 6.64 16.40
C ALA A 21 -24.79 6.47 14.92
N GLY A 22 -24.52 7.50 14.11
CA GLY A 22 -24.69 7.47 12.66
C GLY A 22 -23.71 6.50 12.01
N LEU A 23 -24.25 5.58 11.20
CA LEU A 23 -23.49 4.75 10.26
C LEU A 23 -23.08 5.61 9.06
N GLY A 24 -21.89 6.21 9.12
CA GLY A 24 -21.19 6.69 7.93
C GLY A 24 -20.52 5.52 7.19
N PRO A 25 -20.22 5.64 5.88
CA PRO A 25 -19.44 4.64 5.17
C PRO A 25 -18.08 4.47 5.86
N LEU A 26 -17.62 3.22 5.95
CA LEU A 26 -16.35 2.84 6.55
C LEU A 26 -15.20 3.60 5.86
N GLY A 27 -14.84 4.75 6.42
CA GLY A 27 -13.58 5.42 6.11
C GLY A 27 -12.48 4.54 6.66
N TYR A 28 -11.65 4.00 5.77
CA TYR A 28 -10.46 3.28 6.17
C TYR A 28 -9.55 4.23 6.95
N ALA A 29 -9.25 3.87 8.20
CA ALA A 29 -8.33 4.63 9.03
C ALA A 29 -6.94 4.59 8.40
N GLU A 30 -6.40 5.76 8.03
CA GLU A 30 -4.99 5.91 7.67
C GLU A 30 -4.13 5.58 8.89
N THR A 31 -3.45 4.44 8.88
CA THR A 31 -2.41 4.13 9.87
C THR A 31 -1.05 4.48 9.28
N SER A 32 -0.48 5.57 9.80
CA SER A 32 0.85 6.05 9.48
C SER A 32 1.93 5.22 10.17
N ASP A 33 2.88 4.71 9.40
CA ASP A 33 4.26 4.51 9.89
C ASP A 33 5.31 5.00 8.86
N GLY A 34 4.89 5.84 7.90
CA GLY A 34 5.74 6.39 6.85
C GLY A 34 5.57 7.90 6.61
N GLY A 35 4.85 8.63 7.47
CA GLY A 35 4.42 10.01 7.23
C GLY A 35 3.33 10.10 6.14
N ALA A 36 2.54 11.17 6.15
CA ALA A 36 1.55 11.39 5.09
C ALA A 36 2.25 11.52 3.72
N LEU A 37 1.60 10.98 2.68
CA LEU A 37 2.00 11.22 1.29
C LEU A 37 1.50 12.61 0.91
N LYS A 38 2.35 13.43 0.30
CA LYS A 38 1.94 14.76 -0.17
C LYS A 38 0.95 14.63 -1.32
N THR A 39 0.12 15.65 -1.46
CA THR A 39 -0.83 15.80 -2.56
C THR A 39 -0.19 16.57 -3.72
N VAL A 40 -0.81 16.54 -4.89
CA VAL A 40 -0.31 17.24 -6.09
C VAL A 40 -0.15 18.75 -5.83
N SER A 41 -1.07 19.37 -5.09
CA SER A 41 -1.04 20.81 -4.80
C SER A 41 0.17 21.25 -3.97
N ASP A 42 0.80 20.33 -3.23
CA ASP A 42 2.00 20.63 -2.46
C ASP A 42 3.21 20.97 -3.36
N PHE A 43 3.11 20.73 -4.67
CA PHE A 43 4.16 20.98 -5.66
C PHE A 43 3.87 22.21 -6.55
N ASP A 44 2.74 22.90 -6.36
CA ASP A 44 2.32 24.02 -7.22
C ASP A 44 3.26 25.23 -7.15
N ALA A 45 4.00 25.38 -6.05
CA ALA A 45 4.99 26.44 -5.89
C ALA A 45 6.25 26.26 -6.77
N ILE A 46 6.46 25.06 -7.34
CA ILE A 46 7.61 24.79 -8.23
C ILE A 46 7.25 25.22 -9.66
N THR A 47 7.76 26.38 -10.08
CA THR A 47 7.41 26.98 -11.37
C THR A 47 8.03 26.28 -12.58
N GLU A 48 9.23 25.74 -12.44
CA GLU A 48 9.92 25.02 -13.51
C GLU A 48 9.31 23.62 -13.69
N THR A 49 8.63 23.40 -14.82
CA THR A 49 7.86 22.17 -15.09
C THR A 49 8.69 20.89 -14.91
N SER A 50 9.94 20.87 -15.40
CA SER A 50 10.83 19.71 -15.25
C SER A 50 11.18 19.46 -13.77
N ALA A 51 11.52 20.52 -13.02
CA ALA A 51 11.81 20.39 -11.59
C ALA A 51 10.59 19.91 -10.80
N ARG A 52 9.40 20.42 -11.14
CA ARG A 52 8.14 19.98 -10.55
C ARG A 52 7.87 18.50 -10.85
N SER A 53 8.07 18.08 -12.09
CA SER A 53 7.89 16.68 -12.51
C SER A 53 8.78 15.73 -11.70
N LYS A 54 10.08 16.06 -11.58
CA LYS A 54 11.03 15.27 -10.76
C LYS A 54 10.61 15.20 -9.30
N ALA A 55 10.22 16.34 -8.70
CA ALA A 55 9.79 16.39 -7.30
C ALA A 55 8.51 15.57 -7.03
N ILE A 56 7.54 15.60 -7.95
CA ILE A 56 6.34 14.76 -7.87
C ILE A 56 6.71 13.28 -7.92
N PHE A 57 7.62 12.89 -8.82
CA PHE A 57 8.08 11.49 -8.89
C PHE A 57 8.82 11.06 -7.63
N GLU A 58 9.70 11.91 -7.09
CA GLU A 58 10.40 11.62 -5.84
C GLU A 58 9.42 11.33 -4.70
N GLU A 59 8.33 12.09 -4.60
CA GLU A 59 7.28 11.83 -3.63
C GLU A 59 6.53 10.52 -3.90
N ALA A 60 6.11 10.29 -5.15
CA ALA A 60 5.47 9.03 -5.55
C ALA A 60 6.38 7.81 -5.30
N SER A 61 7.69 7.98 -5.43
CA SER A 61 8.69 6.94 -5.22
C SER A 61 8.72 6.44 -3.77
N ARG A 62 8.24 7.23 -2.79
CA ARG A 62 8.09 6.78 -1.40
C ARG A 62 7.15 5.58 -1.28
N VAL A 63 6.14 5.49 -2.15
CA VAL A 63 5.27 4.30 -2.27
C VAL A 63 6.02 3.18 -2.98
N MET A 64 6.61 3.46 -4.15
CA MET A 64 7.26 2.44 -4.99
C MET A 64 8.46 1.76 -4.32
N THR A 65 9.16 2.48 -3.46
CA THR A 65 10.31 1.99 -2.68
C THR A 65 9.92 1.41 -1.32
N HIS A 66 8.65 1.51 -0.93
CA HIS A 66 8.15 0.90 0.31
C HIS A 66 8.24 -0.63 0.23
N PRO A 67 8.51 -1.34 1.35
CA PRO A 67 8.57 -2.79 1.35
C PRO A 67 7.33 -3.49 0.79
N ARG A 68 6.14 -2.89 0.89
CA ARG A 68 4.92 -3.45 0.27
C ARG A 68 5.01 -3.55 -1.26
N CYS A 69 5.72 -2.63 -1.92
CA CYS A 69 5.96 -2.66 -3.36
C CYS A 69 7.23 -3.45 -3.70
N ILE A 70 8.35 -3.18 -3.02
CA ILE A 70 9.64 -3.81 -3.31
C ILE A 70 9.62 -5.33 -3.10
N ASN A 71 8.85 -5.84 -2.14
CA ASN A 71 8.68 -7.28 -1.95
C ASN A 71 8.06 -7.99 -3.17
N CYS A 72 7.23 -7.28 -3.94
CA CYS A 72 6.60 -7.75 -5.18
C CYS A 72 7.45 -7.46 -6.43
N HIS A 73 8.41 -6.53 -6.32
CA HIS A 73 9.37 -6.14 -7.36
C HIS A 73 10.83 -6.52 -7.00
N PRO A 74 11.09 -7.80 -6.67
CA PRO A 74 12.42 -8.26 -6.23
C PRO A 74 13.46 -8.19 -7.35
N ALA A 75 14.73 -8.11 -6.96
CA ALA A 75 15.89 -8.11 -7.87
C ALA A 75 16.07 -9.47 -8.57
N THR A 76 15.51 -10.52 -7.98
CA THR A 76 15.54 -11.90 -8.49
C THR A 76 14.12 -12.40 -8.70
N ARG A 77 13.94 -13.62 -9.22
CA ARG A 77 12.59 -14.23 -9.29
C ARG A 77 12.09 -14.75 -7.93
N SER A 78 12.81 -14.53 -6.84
CA SER A 78 12.38 -14.91 -5.49
C SER A 78 11.81 -13.68 -4.78
N PRO A 79 10.52 -13.66 -4.37
CA PRO A 79 9.97 -12.56 -3.59
C PRO A 79 10.64 -12.45 -2.23
N THR A 80 10.60 -11.23 -1.69
CA THR A 80 10.95 -10.94 -0.31
C THR A 80 9.70 -10.69 0.52
N GLN A 81 9.82 -10.66 1.84
CA GLN A 81 8.72 -10.40 2.76
C GLN A 81 9.20 -9.57 3.95
N GLY A 82 8.26 -8.96 4.68
CA GLY A 82 8.57 -8.09 5.81
C GLY A 82 9.14 -6.74 5.40
N GLU A 83 9.47 -5.92 6.40
CA GLU A 83 10.07 -4.58 6.22
C GLU A 83 11.59 -4.67 6.01
N ASP A 84 12.20 -5.76 6.43
CA ASP A 84 13.61 -6.11 6.28
C ASP A 84 13.94 -6.81 4.97
N LEU A 85 12.93 -7.03 4.10
CA LEU A 85 13.08 -7.65 2.78
C LEU A 85 13.80 -9.01 2.83
N HIS A 86 13.62 -9.78 3.90
CA HIS A 86 14.14 -11.15 3.93
C HIS A 86 13.41 -12.02 2.90
N GLN A 87 14.02 -13.13 2.49
CA GLN A 87 13.41 -14.01 1.50
C GLN A 87 12.06 -14.54 1.99
N HIS A 88 11.10 -14.65 1.07
CA HIS A 88 9.78 -15.23 1.37
C HIS A 88 9.91 -16.59 2.08
N VAL A 89 9.05 -16.85 3.08
CA VAL A 89 9.01 -18.10 3.84
C VAL A 89 7.63 -18.76 3.69
N PRO A 90 7.55 -20.02 3.21
CA PRO A 90 8.65 -20.85 2.73
C PRO A 90 9.34 -20.24 1.50
N LEU A 91 10.56 -20.68 1.19
CA LEU A 91 11.32 -20.15 0.05
C LEU A 91 10.53 -20.37 -1.24
N MET A 92 10.19 -19.26 -1.90
CA MET A 92 9.47 -19.26 -3.16
C MET A 92 10.32 -18.66 -4.27
N ASN A 93 10.11 -19.13 -5.49
CA ASN A 93 10.68 -18.58 -6.70
C ASN A 93 9.61 -18.63 -7.80
N ALA A 94 9.40 -17.53 -8.51
CA ALA A 94 8.38 -17.44 -9.56
C ALA A 94 8.82 -18.13 -10.88
N SER A 95 10.09 -18.49 -10.99
CA SER A 95 10.72 -19.05 -12.19
C SER A 95 10.45 -18.13 -13.40
N GLN A 96 10.07 -18.70 -14.54
CA GLN A 96 9.75 -17.97 -15.76
C GLN A 96 8.33 -17.37 -15.75
N SER A 97 7.50 -17.64 -14.74
CA SER A 97 6.14 -17.12 -14.66
C SER A 97 6.01 -16.04 -13.56
N SER A 98 4.88 -15.34 -13.54
CA SER A 98 4.49 -14.47 -12.42
C SER A 98 3.71 -15.22 -11.33
N LEU A 99 3.39 -16.50 -11.56
CA LEU A 99 2.51 -17.29 -10.70
C LEU A 99 3.24 -18.36 -9.89
N GLY A 100 4.53 -18.57 -10.14
CA GLY A 100 5.26 -19.72 -9.62
C GLY A 100 5.44 -20.85 -10.64
N PRO A 101 6.33 -21.82 -10.34
CA PRO A 101 6.53 -23.00 -11.16
C PRO A 101 5.32 -23.93 -11.12
N ALA A 102 5.20 -24.79 -12.13
CA ALA A 102 4.22 -25.86 -12.14
C ALA A 102 4.37 -26.73 -10.87
N GLY A 103 3.24 -27.05 -10.23
CA GLY A 103 3.18 -27.85 -9.00
C GLY A 103 3.30 -27.05 -7.70
N LEU A 104 3.79 -25.80 -7.73
CA LEU A 104 3.87 -24.93 -6.55
C LEU A 104 3.62 -23.46 -6.93
N VAL A 105 2.40 -23.19 -7.40
CA VAL A 105 1.95 -21.84 -7.73
C VAL A 105 1.57 -21.05 -6.48
N CYS A 106 1.70 -19.72 -6.53
CA CYS A 106 1.42 -18.81 -5.42
C CYS A 106 0.01 -18.97 -4.85
N SER A 107 -0.97 -19.24 -5.72
CA SER A 107 -2.38 -19.43 -5.35
C SER A 107 -2.65 -20.67 -4.48
N THR A 108 -1.67 -21.56 -4.33
CA THR A 108 -1.74 -22.67 -3.36
C THR A 108 -1.86 -22.16 -1.92
N CYS A 109 -1.24 -21.02 -1.62
CA CYS A 109 -1.28 -20.41 -0.28
C CYS A 109 -2.02 -19.06 -0.28
N HIS A 110 -1.81 -18.25 -1.31
CA HIS A 110 -2.40 -16.92 -1.42
C HIS A 110 -3.78 -17.00 -2.09
N GLY A 111 -4.83 -16.90 -1.27
CA GLY A 111 -6.21 -16.89 -1.74
C GLY A 111 -6.66 -15.53 -2.28
N ALA A 112 -7.96 -15.40 -2.55
CA ALA A 112 -8.56 -14.17 -3.06
C ALA A 112 -8.53 -13.00 -2.05
N GLU A 113 -8.34 -13.28 -0.77
CA GLU A 113 -8.38 -12.32 0.33
C GLU A 113 -7.31 -12.67 1.38
N ASN A 114 -6.94 -11.68 2.20
CA ASN A 114 -6.09 -11.90 3.36
C ASN A 114 -6.71 -12.93 4.32
N ARG A 115 -5.90 -13.85 4.84
CA ARG A 115 -6.33 -14.89 5.79
C ARG A 115 -5.56 -14.81 7.10
N PRO A 116 -6.21 -14.63 8.26
CA PRO A 116 -5.51 -14.64 9.54
C PRO A 116 -4.93 -16.03 9.84
N ILE A 117 -3.80 -16.07 10.56
CA ILE A 117 -3.17 -17.31 11.03
C ILE A 117 -3.13 -17.30 12.56
N VAL A 118 -3.76 -18.30 13.16
CA VAL A 118 -3.75 -18.49 14.62
C VAL A 118 -2.50 -19.29 15.02
N GLY A 119 -1.84 -18.88 16.10
CA GLY A 119 -0.70 -19.61 16.68
C GLY A 119 0.62 -19.46 15.92
N SER A 120 0.70 -18.55 14.95
CA SER A 120 1.94 -18.22 14.23
C SER A 120 2.46 -16.82 14.60
N ARG A 121 3.76 -16.60 14.42
CA ARG A 121 4.34 -15.24 14.46
C ARG A 121 3.90 -14.41 13.26
N MET A 122 3.69 -15.06 12.11
CA MET A 122 3.02 -14.46 10.96
C MET A 122 1.53 -14.32 11.28
N LYS A 123 1.00 -13.11 11.24
CA LYS A 123 -0.39 -12.83 11.64
C LYS A 123 -1.41 -13.16 10.56
N SER A 124 -1.03 -13.05 9.29
CA SER A 124 -1.92 -13.35 8.16
C SER A 124 -1.13 -13.80 6.92
N ILE A 125 -1.77 -14.59 6.04
CA ILE A 125 -1.33 -14.82 4.66
C ILE A 125 -1.98 -13.75 3.79
N PRO A 126 -1.23 -13.05 2.93
CA PRO A 126 -1.80 -12.03 2.08
C PRO A 126 -2.56 -12.66 0.92
N GLY A 127 -3.58 -11.98 0.39
CA GLY A 127 -4.38 -12.53 -0.69
C GLY A 127 -5.06 -11.49 -1.57
N ASN A 128 -5.19 -11.83 -2.84
CA ASN A 128 -5.88 -11.11 -3.90
C ASN A 128 -6.27 -12.11 -5.00
N ALA A 129 -7.39 -11.89 -5.71
CA ALA A 129 -7.89 -12.80 -6.74
C ALA A 129 -6.88 -13.10 -7.86
N HIS A 130 -6.01 -12.15 -8.22
CA HIS A 130 -4.95 -12.33 -9.22
C HIS A 130 -3.54 -12.24 -8.64
N TRP A 131 -3.34 -12.75 -7.40
CA TRP A 131 -2.07 -12.74 -6.70
C TRP A 131 -0.91 -13.26 -7.57
N SER A 132 0.05 -12.38 -7.84
CA SER A 132 1.16 -12.65 -8.75
C SER A 132 2.38 -11.78 -8.44
N LEU A 133 3.55 -12.24 -8.85
CA LEU A 133 4.81 -11.50 -8.75
C LEU A 133 4.99 -10.59 -9.97
N ALA A 134 5.54 -9.40 -9.78
CA ALA A 134 5.89 -8.54 -10.90
C ALA A 134 6.84 -9.28 -11.87
N PRO A 135 6.75 -9.03 -13.19
CA PRO A 135 7.71 -9.59 -14.15
C PRO A 135 9.15 -9.18 -13.84
N ALA A 136 10.12 -10.00 -14.27
CA ALA A 136 11.55 -9.72 -14.05
C ALA A 136 11.99 -8.35 -14.59
N SER A 137 11.36 -7.90 -15.69
CA SER A 137 11.65 -6.60 -16.31
C SER A 137 11.28 -5.40 -15.43
N MET A 138 10.49 -5.61 -14.36
CA MET A 138 10.07 -4.60 -13.39
C MET A 138 10.76 -4.79 -12.03
N ALA A 139 11.91 -5.45 -11.97
CA ALA A 139 12.68 -5.58 -10.74
C ALA A 139 13.15 -4.20 -10.26
N TRP A 140 12.69 -3.76 -9.08
CA TRP A 140 13.01 -2.45 -8.48
C TRP A 140 13.91 -2.55 -7.25
N GLN A 141 13.94 -3.70 -6.59
CA GLN A 141 14.77 -3.90 -5.40
C GLN A 141 16.25 -3.57 -5.69
N GLY A 142 16.81 -2.68 -4.89
CA GLY A 142 18.21 -2.25 -5.01
C GLY A 142 18.47 -1.18 -6.08
N LEU A 143 17.44 -0.74 -6.81
CA LEU A 143 17.55 0.39 -7.72
C LEU A 143 17.43 1.73 -7.00
N THR A 144 18.05 2.76 -7.57
CA THR A 144 17.84 4.15 -7.15
C THR A 144 16.47 4.66 -7.61
N VAL A 145 16.00 5.77 -7.03
CA VAL A 145 14.74 6.40 -7.44
C VAL A 145 14.77 6.81 -8.91
N GLY A 146 15.88 7.40 -9.38
CA GLY A 146 16.05 7.73 -10.80
C GLY A 146 16.00 6.50 -11.71
N ASP A 147 16.59 5.37 -11.30
CA ASP A 147 16.54 4.13 -12.09
C ASP A 147 15.14 3.54 -12.15
N ILE A 148 14.41 3.53 -11.03
CA ILE A 148 13.00 3.11 -11.00
C ILE A 148 12.19 4.00 -11.95
N CYS A 149 12.36 5.33 -11.90
CA CYS A 149 11.68 6.24 -12.83
C CYS A 149 11.93 5.88 -14.29
N ARG A 150 13.20 5.73 -14.67
CA ARG A 150 13.61 5.40 -16.03
C ARG A 150 13.04 4.06 -16.48
N GLN A 151 12.92 3.09 -15.57
CA GLN A 151 12.33 1.78 -15.86
C GLN A 151 10.81 1.81 -15.99
N VAL A 152 10.14 2.58 -15.13
CA VAL A 152 8.68 2.70 -15.09
C VAL A 152 8.11 3.33 -16.36
N LYS A 153 8.83 4.29 -16.96
CA LYS A 153 8.43 4.90 -18.23
C LYS A 153 8.84 4.13 -19.49
N ASP A 154 9.75 3.17 -19.35
CA ASP A 154 10.27 2.40 -20.48
C ASP A 154 9.33 1.24 -20.81
N THR A 155 8.64 1.35 -21.96
CA THR A 155 7.66 0.34 -22.40
C THR A 155 8.25 -1.05 -22.59
N SER A 156 9.56 -1.15 -22.88
CA SER A 156 10.23 -2.44 -22.99
C SER A 156 10.45 -3.13 -21.64
N ARG A 157 10.36 -2.38 -20.53
CA ARG A 157 10.62 -2.87 -19.18
C ARG A 157 9.42 -2.81 -18.24
N ASN A 158 8.45 -1.94 -18.49
CA ASN A 158 7.28 -1.73 -17.64
C ASN A 158 6.06 -2.63 -18.00
N GLY A 159 6.26 -3.67 -18.82
CA GLY A 159 5.18 -4.53 -19.29
C GLY A 159 4.39 -3.94 -20.44
N ASN A 160 5.04 -3.13 -21.28
CA ASN A 160 4.45 -2.46 -22.45
C ASN A 160 3.26 -1.55 -22.09
N ARG A 161 3.32 -0.91 -20.92
CA ARG A 161 2.30 0.04 -20.47
C ARG A 161 2.60 1.43 -21.03
N SER A 162 1.61 2.02 -21.70
CA SER A 162 1.60 3.45 -21.97
C SER A 162 1.52 4.25 -20.67
N HIS A 163 1.72 5.56 -20.70
CA HIS A 163 1.49 6.39 -19.50
C HIS A 163 0.04 6.30 -19.00
N ALA A 164 -0.95 6.23 -19.89
CA ALA A 164 -2.34 6.05 -19.51
C ALA A 164 -2.57 4.69 -18.82
N ASP A 165 -1.99 3.62 -19.36
CA ASP A 165 -2.06 2.29 -18.74
C ASP A 165 -1.30 2.21 -17.41
N LEU A 166 -0.23 2.99 -17.26
CA LEU A 166 0.52 3.10 -16.02
C LEU A 166 -0.33 3.74 -14.93
N ILE A 167 -0.99 4.87 -15.23
CA ILE A 167 -1.89 5.56 -14.30
C ILE A 167 -3.01 4.63 -13.86
N ARG A 168 -3.67 3.94 -14.81
CA ARG A 168 -4.71 2.95 -14.46
C ARG A 168 -4.17 1.79 -13.65
N HIS A 169 -3.02 1.22 -14.02
CA HIS A 169 -2.44 0.12 -13.26
C HIS A 169 -2.12 0.54 -11.82
N MET A 170 -1.53 1.72 -11.62
CA MET A 170 -1.17 2.21 -10.29
C MET A 170 -2.40 2.63 -9.47
N GLY A 171 -3.44 3.17 -10.10
CA GLY A 171 -4.64 3.68 -9.43
C GLY A 171 -5.82 2.72 -9.30
N GLU A 172 -5.92 1.71 -10.15
CA GLU A 172 -7.13 0.86 -10.26
C GLU A 172 -6.84 -0.64 -10.09
N ASP A 173 -5.59 -1.09 -10.26
CA ASP A 173 -5.28 -2.52 -10.13
C ASP A 173 -5.46 -2.96 -8.67
N HIS A 174 -6.33 -3.93 -8.43
CA HIS A 174 -6.65 -4.39 -7.08
C HIS A 174 -5.45 -5.06 -6.37
N LEU A 175 -4.49 -5.65 -7.09
CA LEU A 175 -3.29 -6.20 -6.48
C LEU A 175 -2.31 -5.08 -6.07
N VAL A 176 -2.28 -3.97 -6.81
CA VAL A 176 -1.56 -2.76 -6.37
C VAL A 176 -2.27 -2.16 -5.16
N GLY A 177 -3.59 -2.01 -5.21
CA GLY A 177 -4.42 -1.49 -4.12
C GLY A 177 -4.36 -2.31 -2.84
N TRP A 178 -4.10 -3.62 -2.94
CA TRP A 178 -3.85 -4.48 -1.79
C TRP A 178 -2.73 -3.95 -0.86
N ALA A 179 -1.77 -3.18 -1.38
CA ALA A 179 -0.68 -2.64 -0.58
C ALA A 179 -1.16 -1.79 0.63
N TRP A 180 -2.30 -1.11 0.50
CA TRP A 180 -2.92 -0.31 1.57
C TRP A 180 -3.86 -1.12 2.47
N HIS A 181 -4.15 -2.37 2.10
CA HIS A 181 -4.93 -3.33 2.90
C HIS A 181 -4.18 -4.66 3.04
N PRO A 182 -2.95 -4.67 3.61
CA PRO A 182 -2.02 -5.80 3.47
C PRO A 182 -2.33 -6.98 4.42
N GLY A 183 -3.42 -6.90 5.18
CA GLY A 183 -3.76 -7.84 6.23
C GLY A 183 -2.97 -7.59 7.52
N GLU A 184 -3.35 -8.31 8.59
CA GLU A 184 -2.76 -8.12 9.91
C GLU A 184 -1.24 -8.39 9.91
N GLY A 185 -0.50 -7.56 10.65
CA GLY A 185 0.95 -7.70 10.84
C GLY A 185 1.83 -7.12 9.73
N ARG A 186 1.27 -6.28 8.84
CA ARG A 186 2.01 -5.56 7.79
C ARG A 186 1.67 -4.06 7.82
N SER A 187 2.67 -3.21 7.59
CA SER A 187 2.49 -1.78 7.37
C SER A 187 1.96 -1.52 5.96
N ALA A 188 1.15 -0.47 5.80
CA ALA A 188 0.78 0.08 4.51
C ALA A 188 1.84 1.11 4.05
N PRO A 189 2.03 1.31 2.72
CA PRO A 189 2.79 2.45 2.22
C PRO A 189 2.11 3.78 2.61
N PRO A 190 2.82 4.92 2.52
CA PRO A 190 2.24 6.22 2.88
C PRO A 190 1.06 6.62 1.97
N GLY A 191 0.09 7.35 2.53
CA GLY A 191 -1.08 7.87 1.81
C GLY A 191 -2.08 6.79 1.40
N SER A 192 -2.74 7.00 0.25
CA SER A 192 -3.69 6.06 -0.36
C SER A 192 -3.34 5.76 -1.82
N GLN A 193 -4.00 4.74 -2.40
CA GLN A 193 -3.84 4.40 -3.81
C GLN A 193 -4.25 5.58 -4.71
N GLU A 194 -5.31 6.30 -4.33
CA GLU A 194 -5.82 7.45 -5.05
C GLU A 194 -4.83 8.61 -5.05
N THR A 195 -4.21 8.92 -3.91
CA THR A 195 -3.17 9.96 -3.84
C THR A 195 -1.94 9.55 -4.65
N PHE A 196 -1.54 8.27 -4.59
CA PHE A 196 -0.45 7.76 -5.40
C PHE A 196 -0.75 7.89 -6.91
N ALA A 197 -1.95 7.50 -7.34
CA ALA A 197 -2.38 7.64 -8.73
C ALA A 197 -2.41 9.10 -9.19
N ALA A 198 -2.86 10.02 -8.34
CA ALA A 198 -2.86 11.45 -8.63
C ALA A 198 -1.44 12.01 -8.83
N LEU A 199 -0.48 11.60 -7.99
CA LEU A 199 0.92 11.97 -8.18
C LEU A 199 1.50 11.40 -9.49
N VAL A 200 1.22 10.13 -9.80
CA VAL A 200 1.68 9.51 -11.06
C VAL A 200 1.09 10.22 -12.28
N ALA A 201 -0.20 10.58 -12.23
CA ALA A 201 -0.85 11.33 -13.28
C ALA A 201 -0.22 12.73 -13.46
N ALA A 202 -0.02 13.47 -12.37
CA ALA A 202 0.62 14.79 -12.42
C ALA A 202 2.08 14.71 -12.90
N TRP A 203 2.82 13.67 -12.52
CA TRP A 203 4.16 13.41 -13.03
C TRP A 203 4.16 13.20 -14.54
N VAL A 204 3.24 12.39 -15.06
CA VAL A 204 3.06 12.17 -16.51
C VAL A 204 2.71 13.48 -17.22
N GLU A 205 1.75 14.25 -16.70
CA GLU A 205 1.31 15.53 -17.28
C GLU A 205 2.44 16.56 -17.34
N THR A 206 3.36 16.51 -16.38
CA THR A 206 4.52 17.42 -16.31
C THR A 206 5.73 16.93 -17.11
N GLY A 207 5.61 15.84 -17.88
CA GLY A 207 6.65 15.36 -18.80
C GLY A 207 7.30 14.03 -18.41
N ALA A 208 6.87 13.42 -17.29
CA ALA A 208 7.43 12.20 -16.75
C ALA A 208 8.96 12.27 -16.55
N GLU A 209 9.47 13.42 -16.06
CA GLU A 209 10.90 13.63 -15.85
C GLU A 209 11.42 12.80 -14.69
N CYS A 210 12.63 12.28 -14.83
CA CYS A 210 13.24 11.47 -13.79
C CYS A 210 14.20 12.29 -12.93
N PRO A 211 14.14 12.15 -11.59
CA PRO A 211 15.22 12.62 -10.75
C PRO A 211 16.50 11.86 -11.10
N ASP A 212 17.63 12.42 -10.67
CA ASP A 212 18.95 11.89 -11.01
C ASP A 212 19.13 10.47 -10.43
#